data_AF-A0A968V844-F1
#
_entry.id   AF-A0A968V844-F1
#
_cell.length_a   1.000
_cell.length_b   1.000
_cell.length_c   1.000
_cell.angle_alpha   90.00
_cell.angle_beta   90.00
_cell.angle_gamma   90.00
#
_symmetry.space_group_name_H-M   'P 1'
#
loop_
_entity.id
_entity.type
_entity.pdbx_description
1 polymer ?
#
loop_
_entity_poly.entity_id
_entity_poly.type
_entity_poly.pdbx_seq_one_letter_code
_entity_poly.pdbx_strand_id
1 'polypeptide(L)'
;MPVPKPTITDEQFVKIRCGLEGKTYYFEATGAMYAHPFDDDEPQHLFDFLGVDISRCLQDPASSQWVLLSRKLSLYLDPKTGDRLRHWTNPWTGETLNVMHRSYDYQEFMIPKELPAHIAPEMSAVSLDVNGKLPNPLAANPKYAAYSPEKYLQSADAYKFIFRRRFWQTPPLELAIAGPWFCPTTAWGPGNPG
;
A
#
# COMPACT_ATOMS: atom_id res chain seq x y z
N MET A 1 15.29 -10.41 -26.97
CA MET A 1 13.97 -10.92 -26.50
C MET A 1 13.90 -10.69 -25.00
N PRO A 2 12.85 -10.08 -24.43
CA PRO A 2 12.73 -9.95 -22.98
C PRO A 2 12.64 -11.33 -22.35
N VAL A 3 13.49 -11.60 -21.36
CA VAL A 3 13.45 -12.85 -20.59
C VAL A 3 12.13 -12.86 -19.81
N PRO A 4 11.32 -13.94 -19.87
CA PRO A 4 10.10 -14.03 -19.08
C PRO A 4 10.46 -13.86 -17.61
N LYS A 5 9.78 -12.92 -16.92
CA LYS A 5 9.94 -12.82 -15.48
C LYS A 5 9.39 -14.10 -14.83
N PRO A 6 10.10 -14.70 -13.87
CA PRO A 6 9.54 -15.83 -13.14
C PRO A 6 8.20 -15.45 -12.52
N THR A 7 7.28 -16.41 -12.47
CA THR A 7 5.96 -16.26 -11.83
C THR A 7 5.74 -17.34 -10.77
N ILE A 8 4.75 -17.11 -9.92
CA ILE A 8 4.22 -18.09 -8.98
C ILE A 8 2.71 -18.22 -9.17
N THR A 9 2.13 -19.34 -8.74
CA THR A 9 0.68 -19.53 -8.81
C THR A 9 -0.05 -18.74 -7.71
N ASP A 10 -1.34 -18.47 -7.94
CA ASP A 10 -2.26 -17.94 -6.94
C ASP A 10 -2.27 -18.77 -5.65
N GLU A 11 -2.32 -20.09 -5.75
CA GLU A 11 -2.27 -20.99 -4.57
C GLU A 11 -0.98 -20.83 -3.77
N GLN A 12 0.18 -20.74 -4.45
CA GLN A 12 1.47 -20.50 -3.79
C GLN A 12 1.47 -19.14 -3.07
N PHE A 13 0.94 -18.10 -3.71
CA PHE A 13 0.81 -16.79 -3.09
C PHE A 13 -0.13 -16.83 -1.88
N VAL A 14 -1.29 -17.47 -2.00
CA VAL A 14 -2.26 -17.62 -0.91
C VAL A 14 -1.66 -18.37 0.26
N LYS A 15 -0.91 -19.44 0.01
CA LYS A 15 -0.20 -20.18 1.07
C LYS A 15 0.71 -19.28 1.87
N ILE A 16 1.44 -18.38 1.22
CA ILE A 16 2.35 -17.41 1.85
C ILE A 16 1.58 -16.29 2.56
N ARG A 17 0.50 -15.78 1.95
CA ARG A 17 -0.21 -14.58 2.39
C ARG A 17 -1.32 -14.84 3.42
N CYS A 18 -1.97 -16.00 3.39
CA CYS A 18 -3.17 -16.30 4.16
C CYS A 18 -3.27 -17.77 4.60
N GLY A 19 -2.37 -18.65 4.17
CA GLY A 19 -2.61 -20.09 4.26
C GLY A 19 -3.83 -20.53 3.41
N LEU A 20 -4.00 -21.84 3.23
CA LEU A 20 -5.04 -22.40 2.35
C LEU A 20 -6.36 -22.70 3.08
N GLU A 21 -6.38 -22.53 4.40
CA GLU A 21 -7.44 -23.03 5.29
C GLU A 21 -8.59 -22.03 5.50
N GLY A 22 -8.52 -20.84 4.89
CA GLY A 22 -9.53 -19.79 5.04
C GLY A 22 -9.57 -19.12 6.43
N LYS A 23 -8.54 -19.33 7.26
CA LYS A 23 -8.39 -18.68 8.57
C LYS A 23 -8.08 -17.20 8.44
N THR A 24 -8.39 -16.45 9.50
CA THR A 24 -8.05 -15.02 9.61
C THR A 24 -6.61 -14.85 10.09
N TYR A 25 -5.89 -13.95 9.44
CA TYR A 25 -4.52 -13.57 9.73
C TYR A 25 -4.42 -12.06 9.94
N TYR A 26 -3.49 -11.69 10.82
CA TYR A 26 -3.19 -10.32 11.17
C TYR A 26 -1.82 -9.97 10.59
N PHE A 27 -1.78 -8.87 9.83
CA PHE A 27 -0.55 -8.32 9.28
C PHE A 27 -0.37 -6.92 9.83
N GLU A 28 0.78 -6.71 10.46
CA GLU A 28 1.22 -5.38 10.86
C GLU A 28 2.28 -4.89 9.89
N ALA A 29 2.22 -3.60 9.55
CA ALA A 29 3.22 -2.92 8.75
C ALA A 29 3.59 -1.61 9.44
N THR A 30 4.87 -1.41 9.70
CA THR A 30 5.40 -0.15 10.20
C THR A 30 6.30 0.48 9.15
N GLY A 31 6.36 1.80 9.09
CA GLY A 31 7.24 2.50 8.17
C GLY A 31 7.31 3.98 8.44
N ALA A 32 8.07 4.67 7.59
CA ALA A 32 8.26 6.11 7.64
C ALA A 32 7.85 6.71 6.29
N MET A 33 7.23 7.88 6.33
CA MET A 33 6.75 8.63 5.17
C MET A 33 7.62 9.86 4.97
N TYR A 34 8.22 9.95 3.79
CA TYR A 34 9.06 11.07 3.42
C TYR A 34 8.45 11.82 2.23
N ALA A 35 8.59 13.13 2.25
CA ALA A 35 8.47 13.94 1.05
C ALA A 35 9.85 14.20 0.48
N HIS A 36 9.95 14.18 -0.84
CA HIS A 36 11.16 14.58 -1.55
C HIS A 36 10.80 15.80 -2.41
N PRO A 37 11.00 17.03 -1.89
CA PRO A 37 10.77 18.24 -2.66
C PRO A 37 11.67 18.24 -3.90
N PHE A 38 11.18 18.75 -5.03
CA PHE A 38 11.99 18.82 -6.26
C PHE A 38 13.19 19.74 -6.14
N ASP A 39 13.13 20.72 -5.23
CA ASP A 39 14.14 21.76 -5.03
C ASP A 39 15.06 21.48 -3.83
N ASP A 40 14.89 20.34 -3.15
CA ASP A 40 15.69 19.95 -1.98
C ASP A 40 16.39 18.62 -2.25
N ASP A 41 17.65 18.52 -1.84
CA ASP A 41 18.46 17.32 -2.01
C ASP A 41 18.12 16.26 -0.93
N GLU A 42 17.55 16.68 0.20
CA GLU A 42 17.26 15.77 1.32
C GLU A 42 15.75 15.48 1.46
N PRO A 43 15.35 14.21 1.65
CA PRO A 43 13.96 13.87 1.91
C PRO A 43 13.54 14.34 3.31
N GLN A 44 12.43 15.08 3.38
CA GLN A 44 11.82 15.51 4.62
C GLN A 44 11.00 14.36 5.25
N HIS A 45 11.39 13.92 6.45
CA HIS A 45 10.59 12.97 7.23
C HIS A 45 9.32 13.66 7.71
N LEU A 46 8.15 13.14 7.31
CA LEU A 46 6.85 13.70 7.66
C LEU A 46 6.21 12.97 8.84
N PHE A 47 6.08 11.65 8.72
CA PHE A 47 5.31 10.83 9.63
C PHE A 47 5.92 9.44 9.73
N ASP A 48 5.78 8.81 10.89
CA ASP A 48 5.79 7.35 10.95
C ASP A 48 4.39 6.81 10.60
N PHE A 49 4.31 5.54 10.26
CA PHE A 49 3.09 4.85 9.87
C PHE A 49 2.97 3.53 10.60
N LEU A 50 1.75 3.22 11.05
CA LEU A 50 1.34 1.91 11.52
C LEU A 50 0.11 1.45 10.74
N GLY A 51 0.25 0.35 10.02
CA GLY A 51 -0.80 -0.31 9.27
C GLY A 51 -1.14 -1.65 9.87
N VAL A 52 -2.42 -1.96 9.95
CA VAL A 52 -2.93 -3.29 10.31
C VAL A 52 -3.87 -3.77 9.22
N ASP A 53 -3.65 -4.99 8.75
CA ASP A 53 -4.51 -5.69 7.79
C ASP A 53 -4.99 -7.01 8.42
N ILE A 54 -6.30 -7.10 8.64
CA ILE A 54 -6.98 -8.30 9.11
C ILE A 54 -7.61 -8.97 7.90
N SER A 55 -7.12 -10.15 7.54
CA SER A 55 -7.41 -10.73 6.24
C SER A 55 -7.53 -12.24 6.25
N ARG A 56 -8.28 -12.77 5.28
CA ARG A 56 -8.32 -14.19 4.96
C ARG A 56 -8.45 -14.36 3.45
N CYS A 57 -7.95 -15.47 2.93
CA CYS A 57 -8.11 -15.82 1.54
C CYS A 57 -9.14 -16.96 1.42
N LEU A 58 -10.11 -16.80 0.52
CA LEU A 58 -11.13 -17.80 0.24
C LEU A 58 -11.08 -18.17 -1.24
N GLN A 59 -11.40 -19.41 -1.56
CA GLN A 59 -11.57 -19.83 -2.94
C GLN A 59 -13.05 -19.79 -3.29
N ASP A 60 -13.40 -19.11 -4.39
CA ASP A 60 -14.75 -19.13 -4.93
C ASP A 60 -15.06 -20.55 -5.45
N PRO A 61 -16.10 -21.23 -4.92
CA PRO A 61 -16.46 -22.58 -5.35
C PRO A 61 -16.83 -22.68 -6.83
N ALA A 62 -17.38 -21.61 -7.43
CA ALA A 62 -17.84 -21.63 -8.82
C ALA A 62 -16.69 -21.43 -9.81
N SER A 63 -15.81 -20.47 -9.54
CA SER A 63 -14.71 -20.11 -10.45
C SER A 63 -13.36 -20.73 -10.07
N SER A 64 -13.25 -21.36 -8.90
CA SER A 64 -11.97 -21.79 -8.30
C SER A 64 -10.95 -20.65 -8.18
N GLN A 65 -11.41 -19.41 -8.16
CA GLN A 65 -10.60 -18.21 -8.07
C GLN A 65 -10.35 -17.85 -6.61
N TRP A 66 -9.09 -17.56 -6.26
CA TRP A 66 -8.78 -17.08 -4.93
C TRP A 66 -9.11 -15.59 -4.79
N VAL A 67 -9.72 -15.25 -3.65
CA VAL A 67 -10.13 -13.89 -3.27
C VAL A 67 -9.56 -13.57 -1.90
N LEU A 68 -8.84 -12.46 -1.79
CA LEU A 68 -8.40 -11.89 -0.52
C LEU A 68 -9.52 -11.00 0.02
N LEU A 69 -10.01 -11.32 1.21
CA LEU A 69 -10.94 -10.49 1.96
C LEU A 69 -10.17 -9.79 3.08
N SER A 70 -10.24 -8.47 3.14
CA SER A 70 -9.39 -7.66 4.01
C SER A 70 -10.11 -6.46 4.61
N ARG A 71 -9.74 -6.13 5.85
CA ARG A 71 -10.03 -4.87 6.53
C ARG A 71 -8.72 -4.22 6.94
N LYS A 72 -8.53 -2.96 6.59
CA LYS A 72 -7.26 -2.26 6.80
C LYS A 72 -7.44 -0.99 7.60
N LEU A 73 -6.53 -0.74 8.55
CA LEU A 73 -6.39 0.51 9.27
C LEU A 73 -4.96 1.01 9.11
N SER A 74 -4.80 2.32 8.98
CA SER A 74 -3.53 2.99 8.82
C SER A 74 -3.51 4.26 9.66
N LEU A 75 -2.61 4.30 10.63
CA LEU A 75 -2.35 5.44 11.48
C LEU A 75 -1.09 6.17 11.02
N TYR A 76 -1.15 7.49 11.12
CA TYR A 76 0.00 8.38 10.95
C TYR A 76 0.46 8.77 12.35
N LEU A 77 1.75 8.61 12.60
CA LEU A 77 2.37 8.76 13.91
C LEU A 77 3.40 9.89 13.87
N ASP A 78 3.57 10.55 15.00
CA ASP A 78 4.56 11.59 15.17
C ASP A 78 5.96 10.94 15.15
N PRO A 79 6.87 11.36 14.27
CA PRO A 79 8.14 10.66 14.06
C PRO A 79 9.14 10.82 15.23
N LYS A 80 8.84 11.66 16.23
CA LYS A 80 9.67 11.85 17.42
C LYS A 80 9.14 11.07 18.62
N THR A 81 7.82 11.00 18.76
CA THR A 81 7.16 10.44 19.94
C THR A 81 6.51 9.08 19.69
N GLY A 82 6.20 8.75 18.43
CA GLY A 82 5.42 7.57 18.05
C GLY A 82 3.92 7.69 18.32
N ASP A 83 3.45 8.83 18.84
CA ASP A 83 2.04 9.03 19.18
C ASP A 83 1.19 9.25 17.93
N ARG A 84 -0.09 8.87 18.02
CA ARG A 84 -1.06 9.08 16.94
C ARG A 84 -1.24 10.58 16.66
N LEU A 85 -0.92 11.01 15.45
CA LEU A 85 -1.07 12.39 15.03
C LEU A 85 -2.54 12.79 14.90
N ARG A 86 -2.92 13.86 15.58
CA ARG A 86 -4.23 14.51 15.41
C ARG A 86 -4.13 15.74 14.52
N HIS A 87 -3.01 16.44 14.63
CA HIS A 87 -2.71 17.63 13.85
C HIS A 87 -1.30 17.49 13.28
N TRP A 88 -1.08 18.07 12.12
CA TRP A 88 0.22 18.15 11.48
C TRP A 88 0.47 19.58 11.00
N THR A 89 1.66 20.09 11.28
CA THR A 89 2.11 21.38 10.77
C THR A 89 2.90 21.16 9.49
N ASN A 90 2.43 21.71 8.38
CA ASN A 90 3.10 21.63 7.10
C ASN A 90 4.44 22.39 7.19
N PRO A 91 5.60 21.74 6.94
CA PRO A 91 6.90 22.38 7.10
C PRO A 91 7.17 23.48 6.06
N TRP A 92 6.47 23.48 4.92
CA TRP A 92 6.63 24.47 3.86
C TRP A 92 5.70 25.67 4.00
N THR A 93 4.47 25.47 4.47
CA THR A 93 3.48 26.56 4.60
C THR A 93 3.29 27.07 6.03
N GLY A 94 3.70 26.28 7.04
CA GLY A 94 3.44 26.54 8.45
C GLY A 94 1.98 26.31 8.88
N GLU A 95 1.10 25.93 7.96
CA GLU A 95 -0.31 25.67 8.27
C GLU A 95 -0.46 24.40 9.12
N THR A 96 -1.33 24.46 10.14
CA THR A 96 -1.67 23.29 10.95
C THR A 96 -2.97 22.67 10.48
N LEU A 97 -2.90 21.42 10.03
CA LEU A 97 -4.00 20.67 9.44
C LEU A 97 -4.43 19.51 10.32
N ASN A 98 -5.72 19.16 10.27
CA ASN A 98 -6.22 17.94 10.89
C ASN A 98 -5.73 16.71 10.11
N VAL A 99 -5.25 15.71 10.84
CA VAL A 99 -4.79 14.45 10.24
C VAL A 99 -5.96 13.48 10.15
N MET A 100 -6.21 12.98 8.93
CA MET A 100 -7.19 11.93 8.68
C MET A 100 -6.47 10.60 8.50
N HIS A 101 -6.60 9.72 9.49
CA HIS A 101 -6.13 8.34 9.36
C HIS A 101 -6.97 7.56 8.35
N ARG A 102 -6.38 6.54 7.71
CA ARG A 102 -7.09 5.76 6.69
C ARG A 102 -7.66 4.48 7.30
N SER A 103 -8.92 4.21 7.00
CA SER A 103 -9.55 2.93 7.28
C SER A 103 -10.32 2.48 6.05
N TYR A 104 -10.18 1.20 5.71
CA TYR A 104 -10.97 0.54 4.66
C TYR A 104 -11.90 -0.45 5.36
N ASP A 105 -13.21 -0.23 5.23
CA ASP A 105 -14.22 -1.09 5.86
C ASP A 105 -14.16 -2.51 5.31
N TYR A 106 -14.15 -2.67 3.99
CA TYR A 106 -14.04 -3.98 3.35
C TYR A 106 -13.39 -3.87 1.98
N GLN A 107 -12.36 -4.67 1.75
CA GLN A 107 -11.68 -4.80 0.47
C GLN A 107 -11.71 -6.25 0.02
N GLU A 108 -12.25 -6.47 -1.17
CA GLU A 108 -12.09 -7.72 -1.92
C GLU A 108 -11.02 -7.52 -2.98
N PHE A 109 -10.10 -8.46 -3.07
CA PHE A 109 -9.09 -8.48 -4.10
C PHE A 109 -9.01 -9.85 -4.76
N MET A 110 -9.36 -9.91 -6.04
CA MET A 110 -9.23 -11.10 -6.87
C MET A 110 -7.75 -11.36 -7.14
N ILE A 111 -7.22 -12.48 -6.64
CA ILE A 111 -5.80 -12.79 -6.77
C ILE A 111 -5.51 -13.29 -8.19
N PRO A 112 -4.61 -12.66 -8.96
CA PRO A 112 -4.29 -13.15 -10.31
C PRO A 112 -3.79 -14.60 -10.28
N LYS A 113 -4.16 -15.40 -11.30
CA LYS A 113 -3.74 -16.82 -11.39
C LYS A 113 -2.23 -17.01 -11.38
N GLU A 114 -1.50 -16.05 -11.95
CA GLU A 114 -0.05 -15.99 -11.89
C GLU A 114 0.39 -14.60 -11.42
N LEU A 115 1.37 -14.56 -10.52
CA LEU A 115 1.94 -13.32 -10.00
C LEU A 115 3.43 -13.25 -10.35
N PRO A 116 3.94 -12.07 -10.77
CA PRO A 116 5.36 -11.86 -10.97
C PRO A 116 6.15 -12.09 -9.67
N ALA A 117 7.26 -12.82 -9.78
CA ALA A 117 8.11 -13.14 -8.65
C ALA A 117 9.59 -13.06 -8.99
N HIS A 118 10.40 -12.76 -7.99
CA HIS A 118 11.82 -13.01 -7.97
C HIS A 118 12.06 -14.29 -7.18
N ILE A 119 12.65 -15.31 -7.82
CA ILE A 119 12.89 -16.62 -7.20
C ILE A 119 14.39 -16.80 -7.00
N ALA A 120 14.85 -16.73 -5.74
CA ALA A 120 16.24 -17.03 -5.38
C ALA A 120 16.30 -18.19 -4.38
N PRO A 121 17.47 -18.84 -4.19
CA PRO A 121 17.59 -20.01 -3.31
C PRO A 121 17.21 -19.74 -1.86
N GLU A 122 17.63 -18.59 -1.32
CA GLU A 122 17.40 -18.22 0.08
C GLU A 122 16.11 -17.42 0.25
N MET A 123 16.02 -16.28 -0.43
CA MET A 123 14.95 -15.30 -0.30
C MET A 123 14.28 -15.07 -1.65
N SER A 124 12.99 -15.31 -1.71
CA SER A 124 12.15 -15.01 -2.87
C SER A 124 11.25 -13.83 -2.56
N ALA A 125 10.75 -13.16 -3.59
CA ALA A 125 9.80 -12.07 -3.44
C ALA A 125 8.67 -12.17 -4.46
N VAL A 126 7.43 -11.98 -4.02
CA VAL A 126 6.27 -11.78 -4.92
C VAL A 126 6.04 -10.28 -5.07
N SER A 127 5.80 -9.85 -6.31
CA SER A 127 5.42 -8.48 -6.62
C SER A 127 3.94 -8.40 -6.91
N LEU A 128 3.24 -7.52 -6.21
CA LEU A 128 1.88 -7.13 -6.52
C LEU A 128 1.87 -5.62 -6.73
N ASP A 129 1.75 -5.20 -7.98
CA ASP A 129 1.73 -3.79 -8.34
C ASP A 129 0.33 -3.44 -8.87
N VAL A 130 -0.37 -2.55 -8.18
CA VAL A 130 -1.74 -2.11 -8.47
C VAL A 130 -1.70 -0.64 -8.85
N ASN A 131 -1.87 -0.36 -10.14
CA ASN A 131 -1.91 1.01 -10.65
C ASN A 131 -3.36 1.40 -10.92
N GLY A 132 -3.83 2.44 -10.24
CA GLY A 132 -5.19 2.95 -10.34
C GLY A 132 -5.23 4.31 -11.02
N LYS A 133 -6.19 4.48 -11.94
CA LYS A 133 -6.59 5.78 -12.47
C LYS A 133 -8.10 5.92 -12.33
N LEU A 134 -8.54 6.83 -11.49
CA LEU A 134 -9.95 7.04 -11.17
C LEU A 134 -10.34 8.48 -11.50
N PRO A 135 -11.59 8.75 -11.92
CA PRO A 135 -12.09 10.12 -12.04
C PRO A 135 -11.96 10.83 -10.70
N ASN A 136 -11.48 12.07 -10.72
CA ASN A 136 -11.41 12.88 -9.50
C ASN A 136 -12.81 13.46 -9.21
N PRO A 137 -13.49 13.08 -8.11
CA PRO A 137 -14.81 13.60 -7.78
C PRO A 137 -14.79 15.10 -7.41
N LEU A 138 -13.61 15.64 -7.09
CA LEU A 138 -13.45 17.04 -6.67
C LEU A 138 -13.15 17.99 -7.84
N ALA A 139 -12.72 17.48 -8.99
CA ALA A 139 -12.22 18.29 -10.11
C ALA A 139 -13.27 19.25 -10.68
N ALA A 140 -14.54 18.86 -10.68
CA ALA A 140 -15.62 19.70 -11.20
C ALA A 140 -16.15 20.74 -10.19
N ASN A 141 -15.68 20.71 -8.94
CA ASN A 141 -16.18 21.59 -7.89
C ASN A 141 -15.27 22.82 -7.77
N PRO A 142 -15.75 24.04 -8.10
CA PRO A 142 -14.94 25.26 -8.06
C PRO A 142 -14.31 25.54 -6.69
N LYS A 143 -14.94 25.07 -5.59
CA LYS A 143 -14.41 25.21 -4.22
C LYS A 143 -13.04 24.54 -4.05
N TYR A 144 -12.78 23.47 -4.79
CA TYR A 144 -11.55 22.66 -4.66
C TYR A 144 -10.59 22.86 -5.83
N ALA A 145 -10.87 23.79 -6.75
CA ALA A 145 -10.06 24.00 -7.95
C ALA A 145 -8.59 24.34 -7.63
N ALA A 146 -8.33 25.06 -6.55
CA ALA A 146 -6.97 25.40 -6.11
C ALA A 146 -6.18 24.21 -5.53
N TYR A 147 -6.86 23.14 -5.09
CA TYR A 147 -6.25 22.03 -4.34
C TYR A 147 -6.26 20.70 -5.08
N SER A 148 -7.26 20.47 -5.93
CA SER A 148 -7.43 19.21 -6.66
C SER A 148 -7.98 19.45 -8.07
N PRO A 149 -7.25 20.19 -8.92
CA PRO A 149 -7.72 20.55 -10.27
C PRO A 149 -7.73 19.36 -11.24
N GLU A 150 -6.96 18.30 -10.92
CA GLU A 150 -6.71 17.21 -11.84
C GLU A 150 -7.97 16.41 -12.17
N LYS A 151 -8.19 16.13 -13.46
CA LYS A 151 -9.36 15.36 -13.93
C LYS A 151 -9.37 13.92 -13.38
N TYR A 152 -8.20 13.35 -13.15
CA TYR A 152 -8.05 11.98 -12.65
C TYR A 152 -7.15 11.95 -11.42
N LEU A 153 -7.54 11.14 -10.43
CA LEU A 153 -6.64 10.71 -9.38
C LEU A 153 -5.87 9.49 -9.90
N GLN A 154 -4.54 9.57 -9.83
CA GLN A 154 -3.65 8.49 -10.20
C GLN A 154 -2.91 8.00 -8.97
N SER A 155 -2.74 6.69 -8.90
CA SER A 155 -2.02 6.04 -7.81
C SER A 155 -1.32 4.80 -8.33
N ALA A 156 -0.17 4.50 -7.73
CA ALA A 156 0.56 3.28 -7.94
C ALA A 156 0.87 2.70 -6.56
N ASP A 157 0.34 1.52 -6.28
CA ASP A 157 0.61 0.77 -5.07
C ASP A 157 1.48 -0.43 -5.43
N ALA A 158 2.70 -0.49 -4.88
CA ALA A 158 3.63 -1.59 -5.14
C ALA A 158 3.92 -2.35 -3.84
N TYR A 159 3.52 -3.62 -3.80
CA TYR A 159 3.72 -4.51 -2.66
C TYR A 159 4.77 -5.56 -3.00
N LYS A 160 5.75 -5.73 -2.12
CA LYS A 160 6.75 -6.81 -2.20
C LYS A 160 6.60 -7.72 -0.99
N PHE A 161 6.24 -8.97 -1.24
CA PHE A 161 6.14 -10.01 -0.21
C PHE A 161 7.43 -10.83 -0.24
N ILE A 162 8.30 -10.64 0.75
CA ILE A 162 9.60 -11.30 0.81
C ILE A 162 9.50 -12.49 1.77
N PHE A 163 9.96 -13.66 1.34
CA PHE A 163 9.86 -14.90 2.10
C PHE A 163 11.04 -15.82 1.82
N ARG A 164 11.38 -16.69 2.77
CA ARG A 164 12.37 -17.75 2.51
C ARG A 164 11.77 -18.79 1.58
N ARG A 165 12.52 -19.21 0.57
CA ARG A 165 12.05 -20.17 -0.45
C ARG A 165 11.51 -21.46 0.15
N ARG A 166 12.12 -21.94 1.24
CA ARG A 166 11.69 -23.15 1.98
C ARG A 166 10.22 -23.09 2.45
N PHE A 167 9.68 -21.88 2.66
CA PHE A 167 8.30 -21.69 3.11
C PHE A 167 7.24 -21.97 2.04
N TRP A 168 7.62 -22.23 0.77
CA TRP A 168 6.67 -22.86 -0.17
C TRP A 168 6.11 -24.18 0.35
N GLN A 169 6.82 -24.86 1.26
CA GLN A 169 6.40 -26.13 1.83
C GLN A 169 5.79 -26.01 3.23
N THR A 170 5.74 -24.82 3.85
CA THR A 170 5.33 -24.62 5.26
C THR A 170 4.18 -23.59 5.36
N PRO A 171 3.27 -23.68 6.35
CA PRO A 171 2.22 -22.67 6.58
C PRO A 171 2.79 -21.27 6.89
N PRO A 172 1.99 -20.20 6.75
CA PRO A 172 2.48 -18.83 6.83
C PRO A 172 2.97 -18.48 8.24
N LEU A 173 4.17 -17.87 8.30
CA LEU A 173 4.69 -17.15 9.46
C LEU A 173 4.91 -15.69 9.03
N GLU A 174 4.62 -14.79 9.96
CA GLU A 174 4.87 -13.35 9.99
C GLU A 174 5.71 -12.81 8.80
N LEU A 175 5.02 -12.30 7.78
CA LEU A 175 5.65 -11.65 6.63
C LEU A 175 5.78 -10.17 6.91
N ALA A 176 7.02 -9.66 6.93
CA ALA A 176 7.27 -8.23 6.93
C ALA A 176 6.83 -7.66 5.57
N ILE A 177 5.77 -6.85 5.57
CA ILE A 177 5.35 -6.07 4.40
C ILE A 177 6.14 -4.76 4.42
N ALA A 178 7.23 -4.70 3.66
CA ALA A 178 7.88 -3.45 3.31
C ALA A 178 7.38 -3.03 1.92
N GLY A 179 6.45 -2.07 1.89
CA GLY A 179 6.01 -1.43 0.67
C GLY A 179 5.78 0.06 0.94
N PRO A 180 6.19 0.97 0.05
CA PRO A 180 5.84 2.37 0.17
C PRO A 180 4.32 2.48 0.01
N TRP A 181 3.64 2.79 1.11
CA TRP A 181 2.21 3.02 1.11
C TRP A 181 1.95 4.41 0.54
N PHE A 182 1.25 4.44 -0.60
CA PHE A 182 0.50 5.57 -1.13
C PHE A 182 1.13 6.95 -0.90
N CYS A 183 2.01 7.37 -1.82
CA CYS A 183 2.30 8.79 -2.01
C CYS A 183 1.38 9.27 -3.14
N PRO A 184 0.25 9.96 -2.87
CA PRO A 184 -0.45 10.61 -3.95
C PRO A 184 0.50 11.68 -4.51
N THR A 185 0.91 11.53 -5.76
CA THR A 185 1.51 12.61 -6.54
C THR A 185 0.42 13.63 -6.88
N THR A 186 -0.23 14.19 -5.88
CA THR A 186 -0.69 15.57 -5.97
C THR A 186 0.52 16.38 -5.56
N ALA A 187 1.13 17.06 -6.52
CA ALA A 187 2.19 18.02 -6.25
C ALA A 187 1.69 18.97 -5.16
N TRP A 188 2.21 18.83 -3.94
CA TRP A 188 2.14 19.89 -2.93
C TRP A 188 3.21 20.93 -3.29
N GLY A 189 3.09 21.47 -4.51
CA GLY A 189 3.84 22.66 -4.90
C GLY A 189 3.20 23.88 -4.24
N PRO A 190 3.97 24.94 -3.99
CA PRO A 190 3.40 26.19 -3.49
C PRO A 190 2.28 26.63 -4.44
N GLY A 191 1.08 26.78 -3.91
CA GLY A 191 -0.01 27.44 -4.63
C GLY A 191 0.50 28.78 -5.13
N ASN A 192 0.43 28.98 -6.45
CA ASN A 192 0.80 30.23 -7.08
C ASN A 192 0.01 31.38 -6.41
N PRO A 193 0.66 32.42 -5.87
CA PRO A 193 -0.05 33.62 -5.44
C PRO A 193 -0.43 34.40 -6.70
N GLY A 194 -1.67 34.22 -7.15
CA GLY A 194 -2.29 34.97 -8.24
C GLY A 194 -3.76 35.23 -7.93
#